data_AF-A0A0C2DY33-F1
#
_entry.id   AF-A0A0C2DY33-F1
#
_cell.length_a   1.000
_cell.length_b   1.000
_cell.length_c   1.000
_cell.angle_alpha   90.00
_cell.angle_beta   90.00
_cell.angle_gamma   90.00
#
_symmetry.space_group_name_H-M   'P 1'
#
loop_
_entity.id
_entity.type
_entity.pdbx_description
1 polymer ?
#
loop_
_entity_poly.entity_id
_entity_poly.type
_entity_poly.pdbx_seq_one_letter_code
_entity_poly.pdbx_strand_id
1 'polypeptide(L)' 'MAWDSHAKLGCAVVNCTTFWNIFCHYTPKTRNDGAQMYKMGPQCRRCHDYGNPSCNQNEGLCNAT' A
#
# COMPACT_ATOMS: atom_id res chain seq x y z
N MET A 1 2.81 -3.22 -3.03
CA MET A 1 1.61 -4.08 -3.12
C MET A 1 1.09 -4.41 -1.74
N ALA A 2 1.72 -5.29 -0.95
CA ALA A 2 1.21 -5.68 0.38
C ALA A 2 1.92 -5.00 1.57
N TRP A 3 2.42 -3.77 1.38
CA TRP A 3 3.09 -3.04 2.46
C TRP A 3 2.04 -2.21 3.19
N ASP A 4 1.84 -2.42 4.49
CA ASP A 4 0.70 -1.87 5.23
C ASP A 4 0.71 -0.34 5.33
N SER A 5 1.88 0.29 5.31
CA SER A 5 2.02 1.74 5.27
C SER A 5 1.88 2.35 3.86
N HIS A 6 1.78 1.58 2.78
CA HIS A 6 1.54 2.14 1.44
C HIS A 6 0.07 2.54 1.29
N ALA A 7 -0.16 3.84 1.07
CA ALA A 7 -1.49 4.44 1.00
C ALA A 7 -1.91 4.82 -0.42
N LYS A 8 -0.96 5.10 -1.30
CA LYS A 8 -1.20 5.63 -2.65
C LYS A 8 -0.44 4.82 -3.68
N LEU A 9 -1.07 4.64 -4.84
CA LEU A 9 -0.53 3.94 -5.99
C LEU A 9 -0.78 4.78 -7.25
N GLY A 10 0.25 4.95 -8.07
CA GLY A 10 0.13 5.51 -9.41
C GLY A 10 0.82 4.58 -10.40
N CYS A 11 0.14 4.22 -11.48
CA CYS A 11 0.68 3.33 -12.50
C CYS A 11 0.70 4.02 -13.87
N ALA A 12 1.65 3.63 -14.70
CA ALA A 12 1.75 4.06 -16.08
C ALA A 12 1.97 2.83 -16.97
N VAL A 13 1.38 2.91 -18.17
CA VAL A 13 1.43 1.86 -19.17
C VAL A 13 2.01 2.46 -20.43
N VAL A 14 3.13 1.90 -20.90
CA VAL A 14 3.88 2.40 -22.05
C VAL A 14 4.09 1.26 -23.03
N ASN A 15 3.86 1.49 -24.32
CA ASN A 15 4.19 0.54 -25.37
C ASN A 15 5.62 0.79 -25.85
N CYS A 16 6.52 -0.19 -25.68
CA CYS A 16 7.92 -0.14 -26.09
C CYS A 16 8.16 -0.85 -27.43
N THR A 17 7.17 -0.84 -28.33
CA THR A 17 7.15 -1.45 -29.68
C THR A 17 7.16 -2.98 -29.68
N THR A 18 7.99 -3.59 -28.84
CA THR A 18 8.19 -5.04 -28.73
C THR A 18 7.50 -5.64 -27.50
N PHE A 19 7.18 -4.82 -26.50
CA PHE A 19 6.48 -5.22 -25.28
C PHE A 19 5.74 -4.04 -24.65
N TRP A 20 4.76 -4.35 -23.80
CA TRP A 20 4.12 -3.37 -22.95
C TRP A 20 4.85 -3.30 -21.60
N ASN A 21 5.26 -2.10 -21.21
CA ASN A 21 5.86 -1.83 -19.92
C ASN A 21 4.81 -1.21 -18.99
N ILE A 22 4.55 -1.89 -17.88
CA ILE A 22 3.64 -1.41 -16.83
C ILE A 22 4.49 -1.18 -15.59
N PHE A 23 4.57 0.07 -15.13
CA PHE A 23 5.27 0.40 -13.90
C PHE A 23 4.35 1.14 -12.94
N CYS A 24 4.50 0.83 -11.66
CA CYS A 24 3.67 1.35 -10.60
C CYS A 24 4.55 1.90 -9.46
N HIS A 25 4.28 3.14 -9.07
CA HIS A 25 4.87 3.78 -7.90
C HIS A 25 3.94 3.65 -6.71
N TYR A 26 4.53 3.37 -5.54
CA TYR A 26 3.82 3.29 -4.27
C TYR A 26 4.36 4.34 -3.31
N THR A 27 3.46 4.97 -2.56
CA THR A 27 3.79 6.02 -1.59
C THR A 27 3.06 5.74 -0.27
N PRO A 28 3.66 6.03 0.89
CA PRO A 28 5.04 6.51 1.13
C PRO A 28 6.12 5.45 0.90
N LYS A 29 7.33 5.91 0.53
CA LYS A 29 8.52 5.06 0.37
C LYS A 29 8.99 4.55 1.73
N THR A 30 8.39 3.43 2.14
CA THR A 30 8.60 2.80 3.46
C THR A 30 9.19 1.40 3.35
N ARG A 31 9.18 0.82 2.15
CA ARG A 31 9.84 -0.44 1.85
C ARG A 31 11.35 -0.35 2.11
N ASN A 32 11.84 -1.24 2.97
CA ASN A 32 13.26 -1.43 3.24
C ASN A 32 13.56 -2.93 3.36
N ASP A 33 14.78 -3.35 3.01
CA ASP A 33 15.17 -4.75 3.05
C ASP A 33 15.27 -5.26 4.50
N GLY A 34 14.73 -6.45 4.76
CA GLY A 34 14.63 -7.03 6.10
C GLY A 34 13.57 -6.40 7.01
N ALA A 35 12.89 -5.33 6.58
CA ALA A 35 11.80 -4.73 7.34
C ALA A 35 10.49 -5.52 7.20
N GLN A 36 9.68 -5.49 8.26
CA GLN A 36 8.37 -6.15 8.26
C GLN A 36 7.40 -5.43 7.33
N MET A 37 6.83 -6.17 6.38
CA MET A 37 5.92 -5.62 5.36
C MET A 37 4.56 -5.21 5.92
N TYR A 38 4.03 -5.97 6.87
CA TYR A 38 2.76 -5.71 7.53
C TYR A 38 2.75 -6.31 8.93
N LYS A 39 1.99 -5.69 9.83
CA LYS A 39 1.85 -6.17 11.21
C LYS A 39 0.72 -7.20 11.29
N MET A 40 1.03 -8.42 11.73
CA MET A 40 0.02 -9.46 11.93
C MET A 40 -0.95 -9.12 13.08
N GLY A 41 -2.22 -9.46 12.92
CA GLY A 41 -3.25 -9.28 13.94
C GLY A 41 -4.66 -9.13 13.34
N PRO A 42 -5.67 -8.87 14.19
CA PRO A 42 -7.04 -8.60 13.73
C PRO A 42 -7.07 -7.38 12.81
N GLN A 43 -7.94 -7.44 11.79
CA GLN A 43 -8.16 -6.34 10.86
C GLN A 43 -8.43 -5.02 11.59
N CYS A 44 -7.88 -3.93 11.06
CA CYS A 44 -8.06 -2.56 11.54
C CYS A 44 -7.65 -2.23 12.99
N ARG A 45 -7.18 -3.19 13.79
CA ARG A 45 -6.80 -2.95 15.19
C ARG A 45 -5.73 -1.86 15.34
N ARG A 46 -4.91 -1.68 14.30
CA ARG A 46 -3.75 -0.79 14.27
C ARG A 46 -3.90 0.38 13.30
N CYS A 47 -5.11 0.68 12.84
CA CYS A 47 -5.31 1.82 11.94
C CYS A 47 -4.83 3.14 12.57
N HIS A 48 -5.02 3.32 13.88
CA HIS A 48 -4.51 4.49 14.62
C HIS A 48 -3.00 4.75 14.47
N ASP A 49 -2.18 3.74 14.16
CA ASP A 49 -0.74 3.88 13.92
C ASP A 49 -0.43 4.84 12.75
N TYR A 50 -1.38 5.09 11.84
CA TYR A 50 -1.20 5.90 10.64
C TYR A 50 -1.85 7.29 10.72
N GLY A 51 -2.04 7.85 11.93
CA GLY A 51 -2.61 9.19 12.10
C GLY A 51 -4.14 9.21 12.20
N ASN A 52 -4.70 8.20 12.85
CA ASN A 52 -6.15 8.00 13.06
C ASN A 52 -7.03 7.83 11.78
N PRO A 53 -6.60 7.04 10.77
CA PRO A 53 -7.47 6.68 9.65
C PRO A 53 -8.65 5.81 10.09
N SER A 54 -9.78 6.02 9.42
CA SER A 54 -10.98 5.18 9.56
C SER A 54 -10.71 3.77 9.04
N CYS A 55 -11.37 2.78 9.63
CA CYS A 55 -11.35 1.40 9.12
C CYS A 55 -12.48 1.16 8.12
N ASN A 56 -12.15 0.60 6.96
CA ASN A 56 -13.15 -0.02 6.08
C ASN A 56 -13.40 -1.47 6.54
N GLN A 57 -14.53 -1.70 7.22
CA GLN A 57 -14.90 -3.00 7.78
C GLN A 57 -15.19 -4.07 6.71
N ASN A 58 -15.55 -3.66 5.49
CA ASN A 58 -15.85 -4.61 4.41
C ASN A 58 -14.57 -5.14 3.74
N GLU A 59 -13.50 -4.35 3.77
CA GLU A 59 -12.23 -4.67 3.12
C GLU A 59 -11.11 -5.04 4.11
N GLY A 60 -11.29 -4.73 5.39
CA GLY A 60 -10.26 -4.90 6.43
C GLY A 60 -9.08 -3.94 6.29
N LEU A 61 -9.26 -2.83 5.57
CA LEU A 61 -8.22 -1.86 5.24
C LEU A 61 -8.39 -0.54 6.02
N CYS A 62 -7.26 0.11 6.33
CA CYS A 62 -7.25 1.45 6.89
C CYS A 62 -7.36 2.47 5.75
N ASN A 63 -8.35 3.37 5.83
CA ASN A 63 -8.59 4.37 4.82
C ASN A 63 -7.59 5.52 4.97
N ALA A 64 -6.61 5.60 4.07
CA ALA A 64 -5.59 6.63 4.13
C ALA A 64 -6.16 8.01 3.79
N THR A 65 -5.86 9.00 4.62
CA THR A 65 -6.19 10.42 4.41
C THR A 65 -5.15 11.15 3.55
#